data_AF-A0A849VT70-F1
#
_entry.id   AF-A0A849VT70-F1
#
_cell.length_a   1.000
_cell.length_b   1.000
_cell.length_c   1.000
_cell.angle_alpha   90.00
_cell.angle_beta   90.00
_cell.angle_gamma   90.00
#
_symmetry.space_group_name_H-M   'P 1'
#
loop_
_entity.id
_entity.type
_entity.pdbx_description
1 polymer ?
#
loop_
_entity_poly.entity_id
_entity_poly.type
_entity_poly.pdbx_seq_one_letter_code
_entity_poly.pdbx_strand_id
1 'polypeptide(L)'
;MTSTQELTKNQALVFNALARAEGPLSAYTILDQLRGEGFRAPLQVYRALDKLLDYGMIHRLESINAFVACSHPHNHSHSHGMTAFAICEKCGQVSEFSDEVITGRVREWTSENGFRQSKTTIEIRGVCANCAAA
;
A
#
# COMPACT_ATOMS: atom_id res chain seq x y z
N MET A 1 -4.15 6.56 -24.18
CA MET A 1 -5.01 7.63 -23.63
C MET A 1 -5.13 7.37 -22.14
N THR A 2 -4.20 7.92 -21.36
CA THR A 2 -4.12 7.74 -19.91
C THR A 2 -5.20 8.59 -19.27
N SER A 3 -6.23 7.96 -18.73
CA SER A 3 -7.28 8.63 -17.96
C SER A 3 -6.66 9.17 -16.68
N THR A 4 -6.43 10.48 -16.60
CA THR A 4 -6.16 11.16 -15.32
C THR A 4 -7.42 11.00 -14.49
N GLN A 5 -7.45 9.98 -13.63
CA GLN A 5 -8.61 9.68 -12.80
C GLN A 5 -8.88 10.90 -11.90
N GLU A 6 -10.01 11.60 -12.11
CA GLU A 6 -10.36 12.76 -11.29
C GLU A 6 -10.74 12.27 -9.87
N LEU A 7 -9.82 12.47 -8.93
CA LEU A 7 -10.07 12.18 -7.53
C LEU A 7 -11.08 13.19 -6.96
N THR A 8 -12.07 12.70 -6.22
CA THR A 8 -12.89 13.56 -5.37
C THR A 8 -12.03 14.25 -4.31
N LYS A 9 -12.53 15.36 -3.74
CA LYS A 9 -11.81 16.09 -2.67
C LYS A 9 -11.29 15.17 -1.56
N ASN A 10 -12.14 14.27 -1.06
CA ASN A 10 -11.77 13.38 0.03
C ASN A 10 -10.72 12.33 -0.38
N GLN A 11 -10.81 11.79 -1.60
CA GLN A 11 -9.80 10.86 -2.12
C GLN A 11 -8.45 11.57 -2.30
N ALA A 12 -8.45 12.78 -2.86
CA ALA A 12 -7.24 13.58 -3.03
C ALA A 12 -6.58 13.92 -1.68
N LEU A 13 -7.36 14.30 -0.67
CA LEU A 13 -6.85 14.58 0.67
C LEU A 13 -6.21 13.34 1.32
N VAL A 14 -6.87 12.18 1.25
CA VAL A 14 -6.34 10.93 1.80
C VAL A 14 -5.08 10.49 1.06
N PHE A 15 -5.09 10.56 -0.29
CA PHE A 15 -3.92 10.22 -1.09
C PHE A 15 -2.73 11.14 -0.76
N ASN A 16 -2.96 12.45 -0.66
CA ASN A 16 -1.92 13.42 -0.32
C ASN A 16 -1.35 13.20 1.09
N ALA A 17 -2.18 12.80 2.06
CA ALA A 17 -1.71 12.46 3.40
C ALA A 17 -0.76 11.25 3.36
N LEU A 18 -1.11 10.22 2.58
CA LEU A 18 -0.27 9.04 2.38
C LEU A 18 1.01 9.35 1.60
N ALA A 19 0.93 10.16 0.54
CA ALA A 19 2.07 10.49 -0.32
C ALA A 19 3.12 11.36 0.38
N ARG A 20 2.73 12.13 1.42
CA ARG A 20 3.63 12.95 2.23
C ARG A 20 4.16 12.24 3.47
N ALA A 21 3.62 11.07 3.80
CA ALA A 21 4.04 10.33 4.98
C ALA A 21 5.38 9.64 4.73
N GLU A 22 6.28 9.70 5.70
CA GLU A 22 7.56 8.96 5.68
C GLU A 22 7.37 7.45 5.94
N GLY A 23 6.16 7.04 6.29
CA GLY A 23 5.83 5.67 6.65
C GLY A 23 4.33 5.38 6.52
N PRO A 24 3.93 4.13 6.80
CA PRO A 24 2.56 3.68 6.64
C PRO A 24 1.65 4.37 7.66
N LEU A 25 0.48 4.82 7.21
CA LEU A 25 -0.50 5.46 8.08
C LEU A 25 -1.69 4.53 8.34
N SER A 26 -2.11 4.45 9.59
CA SER A 26 -3.40 3.81 9.92
C SER A 26 -4.56 4.70 9.47
N ALA A 27 -5.74 4.12 9.25
CA ALA A 27 -6.94 4.89 8.91
C ALA A 27 -7.29 5.94 9.99
N TYR A 28 -6.99 5.66 11.26
CA TYR A 28 -7.21 6.59 12.37
C TYR A 28 -6.21 7.74 12.36
N THR A 29 -4.93 7.45 12.06
CA THR A 29 -3.91 8.50 11.90
C THR A 29 -4.28 9.44 10.75
N ILE A 30 -4.75 8.90 9.63
CA ILE A 30 -5.25 9.71 8.50
C ILE A 30 -6.45 10.55 8.91
N LEU A 31 -7.42 9.95 9.64
CA LEU A 31 -8.58 10.68 10.15
C LEU A 31 -8.16 11.87 11.01
N ASP A 32 -7.24 11.64 11.95
CA ASP A 32 -6.78 12.68 12.88
C ASP A 32 -6.06 13.82 12.16
N GLN A 33 -5.22 13.50 11.15
CA GLN A 33 -4.57 14.52 10.31
C GLN A 33 -5.58 15.34 9.49
N LEU A 34 -6.66 14.71 9.02
CA LEU A 34 -7.64 15.33 8.12
C LEU A 34 -8.87 15.92 8.83
N ARG A 35 -8.91 15.96 10.17
CA ARG A 35 -10.04 16.56 10.91
C ARG A 35 -10.26 18.04 10.54
N GLY A 36 -9.17 18.80 10.37
CA GLY A 36 -9.21 20.21 9.95
C GLY A 36 -9.77 20.42 8.55
N GLU A 37 -9.72 19.39 7.70
CA GLU A 37 -10.22 19.40 6.32
C GLU A 37 -11.68 18.95 6.20
N GLY A 38 -12.34 18.65 7.33
CA GLY A 38 -13.76 18.30 7.40
C GLY A 38 -14.05 16.80 7.57
N PHE A 39 -13.03 15.96 7.79
CA PHE A 39 -13.25 14.56 8.16
C PHE A 39 -13.71 14.46 9.61
N ARG A 40 -14.80 13.71 9.84
CA ARG A 40 -15.41 13.55 11.17
C ARG A 40 -15.62 12.09 11.59
N ALA A 41 -15.66 11.17 10.62
CA ALA A 41 -15.92 9.76 10.90
C ALA A 41 -14.89 8.85 10.19
N PRO A 42 -14.43 7.77 10.83
CA PRO A 42 -13.53 6.79 10.20
C PRO A 42 -14.05 6.25 8.87
N LEU A 43 -15.37 6.07 8.74
CA LEU A 43 -16.00 5.58 7.51
C LEU A 43 -15.70 6.46 6.28
N GLN A 44 -15.52 7.78 6.46
CA GLN A 44 -15.16 8.67 5.34
C GLN A 44 -13.75 8.38 4.82
N VAL A 45 -12.83 8.04 5.73
CA VAL A 45 -11.46 7.64 5.38
C VAL A 45 -11.47 6.29 4.67
N TYR A 46 -12.15 5.29 5.24
CA TYR A 46 -12.26 3.96 4.61
C TYR A 46 -12.85 4.02 3.20
N ARG A 47 -13.91 4.79 2.97
CA ARG A 47 -14.48 4.96 1.62
C ARG A 47 -13.50 5.56 0.61
N ALA A 48 -12.65 6.49 1.06
CA ALA A 48 -11.61 7.05 0.21
C ALA A 48 -10.48 6.05 -0.04
N LEU A 49 -10.03 5.34 1.01
CA LEU A 49 -9.02 4.29 0.92
C LEU A 49 -9.45 3.16 -0.02
N ASP A 50 -10.69 2.68 0.09
CA ASP A 50 -11.23 1.62 -0.77
C ASP A 50 -11.15 2.02 -2.26
N LYS A 51 -11.49 3.27 -2.58
CA LYS A 51 -11.40 3.77 -3.95
C LYS A 51 -9.95 3.91 -4.44
N LEU A 52 -9.05 4.34 -3.56
CA LEU A 52 -7.63 4.45 -3.90
C LEU A 52 -6.98 3.07 -4.07
N LEU A 53 -7.42 2.06 -3.31
CA LEU A 53 -7.04 0.66 -3.49
C LEU A 53 -7.56 0.11 -4.82
N ASP A 54 -8.83 0.37 -5.15
CA ASP A 54 -9.43 -0.01 -6.44
C ASP A 54 -8.63 0.58 -7.62
N TYR A 55 -8.12 1.80 -7.47
CA TYR A 55 -7.29 2.48 -8.48
C TYR A 55 -5.82 2.03 -8.48
N GLY A 56 -5.41 1.20 -7.52
CA GLY A 56 -4.01 0.80 -7.34
C GLY A 56 -3.08 1.96 -6.98
N MET A 57 -3.62 3.06 -6.45
CA MET A 57 -2.85 4.24 -6.03
C MET A 57 -2.20 4.07 -4.65
N ILE A 58 -2.73 3.14 -3.85
CA ILE A 58 -2.23 2.84 -2.51
C ILE A 58 -2.17 1.33 -2.30
N HIS A 59 -1.39 0.91 -1.31
CA HIS A 59 -1.36 -0.47 -0.84
C HIS A 59 -1.77 -0.54 0.64
N ARG A 60 -2.39 -1.65 1.00
CA ARG A 60 -2.65 -2.01 2.40
C ARG A 60 -1.58 -3.00 2.87
N LEU A 61 -0.98 -2.69 4.01
CA LEU A 61 -0.13 -3.59 4.78
C LEU A 61 -1.04 -4.32 5.78
N GLU A 62 -1.33 -5.58 5.49
CA GLU A 62 -2.30 -6.37 6.23
C GLU A 62 -1.80 -6.65 7.65
N SER A 63 -0.49 -6.86 7.82
CA SER A 63 0.04 -7.27 9.11
C SER A 63 -0.02 -6.16 10.17
N ILE A 64 -0.03 -4.88 9.76
CA ILE A 64 -0.08 -3.71 10.67
C ILE A 64 -1.33 -2.84 10.48
N ASN A 65 -2.29 -3.26 9.64
CA ASN A 65 -3.52 -2.51 9.33
C ASN A 65 -3.26 -1.04 8.95
N ALA A 66 -2.28 -0.82 8.08
CA ALA A 66 -1.86 0.50 7.64
C ALA A 66 -1.80 0.58 6.11
N PHE A 67 -1.69 1.81 5.61
CA PHE A 67 -1.76 2.13 4.19
C PHE A 67 -0.53 2.93 3.77
N VAL A 68 -0.07 2.71 2.54
CA VAL A 68 1.05 3.43 1.91
C VAL A 68 0.66 3.87 0.50
N ALA A 69 1.16 5.01 0.05
CA ALA A 69 1.04 5.38 -1.35
C ALA A 69 1.89 4.43 -2.22
N CYS A 70 1.39 4.09 -3.41
CA CYS A 70 2.11 3.26 -4.37
C CYS A 70 3.31 4.03 -4.93
N SER A 71 4.49 3.40 -4.94
CA SER A 71 5.74 3.99 -5.43
C SER A 71 5.88 3.91 -6.96
N HIS A 72 5.08 3.05 -7.60
CA HIS A 72 5.20 2.71 -9.02
C HIS A 72 4.20 3.52 -9.86
N PRO A 73 4.65 4.33 -10.84
CA PRO A 73 3.76 5.08 -11.71
C PRO A 73 3.03 4.13 -12.65
N HIS A 74 1.74 3.87 -12.39
CA HIS A 74 0.59 3.39 -13.19
C HIS A 74 0.79 2.66 -14.55
N ASN A 75 1.96 2.13 -14.87
CA ASN A 75 2.32 1.68 -16.21
C ASN A 75 2.77 0.22 -16.26
N HIS A 76 2.63 -0.50 -15.15
CA HIS A 76 2.72 -1.94 -15.17
C HIS A 76 1.38 -2.51 -14.72
N SER A 77 0.94 -3.50 -15.49
CA SER A 77 -0.20 -4.35 -15.23
C SER A 77 -0.04 -5.05 -13.86
N HIS A 78 -0.25 -4.32 -12.77
CA HIS A 78 -0.31 -4.85 -11.41
C HIS A 78 -1.54 -5.73 -11.20
N SER A 79 -2.38 -5.88 -12.23
CA SER A 79 -3.52 -6.81 -12.26
C SER A 79 -3.13 -8.26 -11.95
N HIS A 80 -1.83 -8.64 -12.01
CA HIS A 80 -1.35 -9.98 -11.65
C HIS A 80 0.03 -10.02 -10.96
N GLY A 81 0.47 -8.91 -10.35
CA GLY A 81 1.81 -8.80 -9.75
C GLY A 81 1.86 -9.16 -8.26
N MET A 82 2.99 -9.72 -7.81
CA MET A 82 3.33 -9.85 -6.40
C MET A 82 3.83 -8.49 -5.88
N THR A 83 3.31 -8.03 -4.74
CA THR A 83 3.82 -6.84 -4.05
C THR A 83 4.55 -7.28 -2.79
N ALA A 84 5.79 -6.85 -2.59
CA ALA A 84 6.56 -7.18 -1.40
C ALA A 84 6.97 -5.92 -0.62
N PHE A 85 6.87 -6.01 0.71
CA PHE A 85 7.17 -4.93 1.64
C PHE A 85 8.11 -5.41 2.73
N ALA A 86 9.12 -4.61 3.05
CA ALA A 86 9.93 -4.76 4.25
C ALA A 86 9.52 -3.69 5.27
N ILE A 87 9.17 -4.12 6.48
CA ILE A 87 8.64 -3.28 7.56
C ILE A 87 9.64 -3.28 8.71
N CYS A 88 10.16 -2.10 9.07
CA CYS A 88 11.02 -1.93 10.23
C CYS A 88 10.18 -1.88 11.51
N GLU A 89 10.45 -2.77 12.47
CA GLU A 89 9.73 -2.83 13.74
C GLU A 89 10.15 -1.74 14.72
N LYS A 90 11.30 -1.08 14.50
CA LYS A 90 11.79 0.01 15.36
C LYS A 90 11.29 1.39 14.94
N CYS A 91 11.44 1.76 13.67
CA CYS A 91 11.03 3.10 13.18
C CYS A 91 9.72 3.09 12.39
N GLY A 92 9.16 1.93 12.07
CA GLY A 92 7.95 1.82 11.25
C GLY A 92 8.17 2.10 9.76
N GLN A 93 9.40 2.38 9.32
CA GLN A 93 9.70 2.61 7.90
C GLN A 93 9.35 1.38 7.07
N VAL A 94 8.73 1.62 5.92
CA VAL A 94 8.37 0.58 4.96
C VAL A 94 9.09 0.80 3.64
N SER A 95 9.64 -0.27 3.09
CA SER A 95 10.26 -0.28 1.77
C SER A 95 9.53 -1.28 0.87
N GLU A 96 9.03 -0.80 -0.26
CA GLU A 96 8.47 -1.64 -1.31
C GLU A 96 9.62 -2.22 -2.16
N PHE A 97 9.54 -3.49 -2.50
CA PHE A 97 10.47 -4.13 -3.42
C PHE A 97 9.76 -5.18 -4.30
N SER A 98 10.39 -5.51 -5.42
CA SER A 98 9.92 -6.55 -6.33
C SER A 98 11.10 -7.45 -6.72
N ASP A 99 10.82 -8.75 -6.82
CA ASP A 99 11.80 -9.75 -7.23
C ASP A 99 11.12 -10.72 -8.21
N GLU A 100 11.64 -10.78 -9.43
CA GLU A 100 11.10 -11.61 -10.50
C GLU A 100 11.27 -13.10 -10.23
N VAL A 101 12.33 -13.51 -9.52
CA VAL A 101 12.58 -14.90 -9.16
C VAL A 101 11.52 -15.37 -8.17
N ILE A 102 11.27 -14.60 -7.12
CA ILE A 102 10.22 -14.92 -6.14
C ILE A 102 8.85 -14.94 -6.82
N THR A 103 8.56 -13.95 -7.66
CA THR A 103 7.30 -13.87 -8.42
C THR A 103 7.11 -15.09 -9.32
N GLY A 104 8.16 -15.51 -10.03
CA GLY A 104 8.16 -16.68 -10.90
C GLY A 104 7.90 -17.97 -10.14
N ARG A 105 8.54 -18.15 -8.98
CA ARG A 105 8.37 -19.34 -8.13
C ARG A 105 6.96 -19.47 -7.55
N VAL A 106 6.37 -18.36 -7.11
CA VAL A 106 4.98 -18.35 -6.64
C VAL A 106 4.03 -18.70 -7.79
N ARG A 107 4.25 -18.14 -8.98
CA ARG A 107 3.43 -18.44 -10.17
C ARG A 107 3.56 -19.91 -10.61
N GLU A 108 4.77 -20.46 -10.59
CA GLU A 108 5.03 -21.87 -10.90
C GLU A 108 4.24 -22.77 -9.95
N TRP A 109 4.39 -22.54 -8.64
CA TRP A 109 3.67 -23.31 -7.62
C TRP A 109 2.15 -23.23 -7.78
N THR A 110 1.59 -22.04 -8.04
CA THR A 110 0.14 -21.89 -8.22
C THR A 110 -0.37 -22.60 -9.47
N SER A 111 0.40 -22.57 -10.56
CA SER A 111 0.09 -23.33 -11.77
C SER A 111 0.11 -24.84 -11.54
N GLU A 112 1.17 -25.36 -10.90
CA GLU A 112 1.33 -26.80 -10.62
C GLU A 112 0.23 -27.35 -9.71
N ASN A 113 -0.26 -26.54 -8.78
CA ASN A 113 -1.28 -26.95 -7.80
C ASN A 113 -2.71 -26.60 -8.23
N GLY A 114 -2.90 -26.04 -9.43
CA GLY A 114 -4.21 -25.58 -9.90
C GLY A 114 -4.82 -24.45 -9.05
N PHE A 115 -3.99 -23.72 -8.30
CA PHE A 115 -4.42 -22.68 -7.39
C PHE A 115 -4.68 -21.38 -8.15
N ARG A 116 -5.92 -20.88 -8.10
CA ARG A 116 -6.31 -19.62 -8.76
C ARG A 116 -6.05 -18.44 -7.82
N GLN A 117 -4.82 -17.91 -7.83
CA GLN A 117 -4.46 -16.74 -7.04
C GLN A 117 -5.22 -15.48 -7.49
N SER A 118 -5.73 -14.71 -6.54
CA SER A 118 -6.34 -13.39 -6.79
C SER A 118 -5.37 -12.23 -6.53
N LYS A 119 -4.56 -12.33 -5.47
CA LYS A 119 -3.54 -11.33 -5.07
C LYS A 119 -2.41 -12.04 -4.34
N THR A 120 -1.16 -11.59 -4.54
CA THR A 120 0.00 -12.06 -3.78
C THR A 120 0.64 -10.86 -3.08
N THR A 121 0.79 -10.96 -1.76
CA THR A 121 1.44 -9.92 -0.94
C THR A 121 2.44 -10.57 -0.01
N ILE A 122 3.67 -10.08 0.01
CA ILE A 122 4.74 -10.51 0.90
C ILE A 122 5.05 -9.36 1.85
N GLU A 123 5.05 -9.66 3.15
CA GLU A 123 5.44 -8.71 4.18
C GLU A 123 6.56 -9.32 5.02
N ILE A 124 7.72 -8.69 5.00
CA ILE A 124 8.89 -9.06 5.80
C ILE A 124 8.97 -8.08 6.97
N ARG A 125 9.12 -8.62 8.18
CA ARG A 125 9.33 -7.82 9.39
C ARG A 125 10.75 -7.97 9.88
N GLY A 126 11.35 -6.87 10.31
CA GLY A 126 12.70 -6.87 10.84
C GLY A 126 13.14 -5.48 11.26
N VAL A 127 14.45 -5.24 11.22
CA VAL A 127 15.05 -3.95 11.59
C VAL A 127 15.79 -3.40 10.38
N CYS A 128 15.51 -2.15 9.98
CA CYS A 128 16.21 -1.51 8.88
C CYS A 128 17.67 -1.21 9.24
N ALA A 129 18.51 -0.99 8.23
CA ALA A 129 19.95 -0.72 8.42
C ALA A 129 20.21 0.45 9.40
N ASN A 130 19.43 1.53 9.30
CA ASN A 130 19.56 2.69 10.19
C ASN A 130 19.29 2.32 11.66
N CYS A 131 18.26 1.52 11.92
CA CYS A 131 17.89 1.10 13.27
C CYS A 131 18.72 -0.06 13.82
N ALA A 132 19.43 -0.78 12.96
CA ALA A 132 20.39 -1.81 13.34
C ALA A 132 21.76 -1.20 13.69
N ALA A 133 22.10 -0.08 13.07
CA ALA A 133 23.32 0.69 13.36
C ALA A 133 23.19 1.66 14.55
N ALA A 134 21.97 1.84 15.08
CA ALA A 134 21.63 2.73 16.20
C ALA A 134 21.61 2.01 17.55
#